data_AF-A0A954DFP2-F1
#
_entry.id   AF-A0A954DFP2-F1
#
_cell.length_a   1.000
_cell.length_b   1.000
_cell.length_c   1.000
_cell.angle_alpha   90.00
_cell.angle_beta   90.00
_cell.angle_gamma   90.00
#
_symmetry.space_group_name_H-M   'P 1'
#
loop_
_entity.id
_entity.type
_entity.pdbx_description
1 polymer ?
#
loop_
_entity_poly.entity_id
_entity_poly.type
_entity_poly.pdbx_seq_one_letter_code
_entity_poly.pdbx_strand_id
1 'polypeptide(L)'
;MIHYGIVPILALVSSLPSQAVTSQRATAQEPASLEAVCAKFRRHDQDLDGVPELLSLKVLAKKGASGSLVLILVEDRLDKPPFANALRPRIRRMVDDLAAEGRRAAAVRVALGVDGRHRDGRFVLALREFLRSVRAMCARNDAELEGCVLLGHFPDAFLVRTCNWRKKENVTIKTRDGEKHEFRDTPYVRRVPEDIAHRADIVLADLDGAWEHVYVEKPSRFPRTVAAFDEAIPEHGGICVALEEGAIEFRDAFHVSDGKLEVLELADGGHDVRLFDRSADHECSGTDRALPNIIAHPDIHVSRIDARGVAEGARKDIEDAHGKKLLSSSGRPQILKFANKAAVPDWRSLWAHDPLFERRLLAEYLDRNHEYRTGEAEVSWRPASLACGLGSGFGDVARASKQWDDFEKRDADVYGKPELVRVAEWFAYPAVLRTLRAHSDPWGSVFGKPAVRKLDDAVKTPWSFTQRGDTLVPSLEVACRNGKLDWFLLRTLYENDLVAKSPSIYVHTGCHGISPPGAAKVAFDDPGYGRRQGAESILFFGNALALIGRAKVFYDAPRGFCEALGEGKTVGAAWARYFELESQAESWSRVGGDIGRKRSYFWSVLGDFTLRLRRDAKSER
;
A
#
# COMPACT_ATOMS: atom_id res chain seq x y z
N MET A 1 53.38 62.74 -5.55
CA MET A 1 52.67 63.90 -4.98
C MET A 1 51.49 64.18 -5.90
N ILE A 2 50.27 63.87 -5.46
CA ILE A 2 48.94 64.37 -5.88
C ILE A 2 47.93 63.46 -5.18
N HIS A 3 47.15 64.06 -4.29
CA HIS A 3 46.02 63.52 -3.54
C HIS A 3 44.73 63.82 -4.30
N TYR A 4 43.82 62.85 -4.41
CA TYR A 4 42.36 63.03 -4.55
C TYR A 4 41.74 61.78 -3.90
N GLY A 5 40.81 61.81 -2.95
CA GLY A 5 39.80 62.81 -2.60
C GLY A 5 38.42 62.20 -2.82
N ILE A 6 37.96 61.36 -1.88
CA ILE A 6 36.68 60.63 -1.90
C ILE A 6 35.53 61.58 -1.53
N VAL A 7 34.43 61.56 -2.30
CA VAL A 7 33.14 62.20 -1.96
C VAL A 7 32.04 61.12 -1.93
N PRO A 8 31.19 61.05 -0.90
CA PRO A 8 30.06 60.12 -0.86
C PRO A 8 28.78 60.76 -1.42
N ILE A 9 28.04 60.01 -2.23
CA ILE A 9 26.71 60.39 -2.74
C ILE A 9 25.64 59.83 -1.79
N LEU A 10 24.93 60.73 -1.10
CA LEU A 10 23.65 60.48 -0.44
C LEU A 10 22.54 60.43 -1.51
N ALA A 11 21.80 59.34 -1.59
CA ALA A 11 20.55 59.25 -2.35
C ALA A 11 19.36 59.38 -1.41
N LEU A 12 18.53 60.40 -1.65
CA LEU A 12 17.23 60.60 -1.01
C LEU A 12 16.25 59.50 -1.46
N VAL A 13 15.60 58.86 -0.49
CA VAL A 13 14.42 58.01 -0.71
C VAL A 13 13.17 58.87 -0.50
N SER A 14 12.45 59.15 -1.58
CA SER A 14 11.11 59.76 -1.53
C SER A 14 10.05 58.68 -1.30
N SER A 15 9.29 58.81 -0.23
CA SER A 15 8.15 57.97 0.11
C SER A 15 6.96 58.26 -0.80
N LEU A 16 6.46 57.23 -1.49
CA LEU A 16 5.14 57.22 -2.10
C LEU A 16 4.16 56.45 -1.19
N PRO A 17 2.91 56.89 -1.05
CA PRO A 17 1.95 56.25 -0.16
C PRO A 17 1.50 54.90 -0.72
N SER A 18 1.70 53.85 0.08
CA SER A 18 1.15 52.53 -0.15
C SER A 18 -0.38 52.60 -0.09
N GLN A 19 -1.03 52.46 -1.24
CA GLN A 19 -2.45 52.13 -1.27
C GLN A 19 -2.59 50.67 -0.85
N ALA A 20 -3.03 50.46 0.39
CA ALA A 20 -3.44 49.17 0.88
C ALA A 20 -4.65 48.68 0.05
N VAL A 21 -4.41 47.71 -0.82
CA VAL A 21 -5.47 46.85 -1.35
C VAL A 21 -5.85 45.93 -0.19
N THR A 22 -6.81 46.35 0.62
CA THR A 22 -7.46 45.52 1.62
C THR A 22 -8.27 44.47 0.87
N SER A 23 -7.66 43.34 0.54
CA SER A 23 -8.42 42.17 0.13
C SER A 23 -9.25 41.73 1.34
N GLN A 24 -10.53 42.07 1.34
CA GLN A 24 -11.51 41.43 2.20
C GLN A 24 -11.57 39.95 1.80
N ARG A 25 -10.65 39.14 2.34
CA ARG A 25 -10.93 37.72 2.53
C ARG A 25 -12.10 37.68 3.49
N ALA A 26 -13.31 37.48 2.95
CA ALA A 26 -14.42 37.01 3.76
C ALA A 26 -13.88 35.86 4.62
N THR A 27 -13.91 36.02 5.93
CA THR A 27 -13.66 34.94 6.89
C THR A 27 -14.73 33.91 6.63
N ALA A 28 -14.48 33.00 5.68
CA ALA A 28 -15.36 31.89 5.40
C ALA A 28 -15.49 31.12 6.71
N GLN A 29 -16.67 31.18 7.32
CA GLN A 29 -16.94 30.52 8.57
C GLN A 29 -16.63 29.04 8.40
N GLU A 30 -15.64 28.54 9.14
CA GLU A 30 -15.19 27.18 8.98
C GLU A 30 -16.35 26.19 9.29
N PRO A 31 -16.48 25.10 8.54
CA PRO A 31 -17.68 24.25 8.58
C PRO A 31 -17.90 23.62 9.97
N ALA A 32 -19.09 23.79 10.55
CA ALA A 32 -19.43 23.30 11.88
C ALA A 32 -19.85 21.81 11.94
N SER A 33 -20.12 21.18 10.79
CA SER A 33 -20.58 19.78 10.71
C SER A 33 -19.91 19.02 9.57
N LEU A 34 -19.97 17.68 9.62
CA LEU A 34 -19.47 16.82 8.54
C LEU A 34 -20.19 17.07 7.22
N GLU A 35 -21.50 17.35 7.24
CA GLU A 35 -22.26 17.71 6.05
C GLU A 35 -21.76 19.02 5.44
N ALA A 36 -21.43 20.02 6.27
CA ALA A 36 -20.86 21.28 5.79
C ALA A 36 -19.46 21.08 5.19
N VAL A 37 -18.62 20.23 5.79
CA VAL A 37 -17.33 19.85 5.19
C VAL A 37 -17.56 19.14 3.84
N CYS A 38 -18.47 18.16 3.77
CA CYS A 38 -18.78 17.47 2.51
C CYS A 38 -19.26 18.44 1.41
N ALA A 39 -20.09 19.43 1.78
CA ALA A 39 -20.58 20.44 0.87
C ALA A 39 -19.48 21.37 0.35
N LYS A 40 -18.49 21.73 1.19
CA LYS A 40 -17.31 22.52 0.80
C LYS A 40 -16.53 21.89 -0.35
N PHE A 41 -16.42 20.56 -0.36
CA PHE A 41 -15.64 19.80 -1.35
C PHE A 41 -16.47 19.30 -2.54
N ARG A 42 -17.68 19.85 -2.75
CA ARG A 42 -18.48 19.52 -3.94
C ARG A 42 -17.84 20.13 -5.18
N ARG A 43 -17.52 19.31 -6.19
CA ARG A 43 -16.76 19.72 -7.38
C ARG A 43 -15.44 20.39 -7.01
N HIS A 44 -14.75 19.83 -6.02
CA HIS A 44 -13.42 20.30 -5.63
C HIS A 44 -12.44 20.01 -6.77
N ASP A 45 -11.85 21.07 -7.29
CA ASP A 45 -10.86 21.10 -8.37
C ASP A 45 -9.62 21.77 -7.77
N GLN A 46 -8.65 20.96 -7.37
CA GLN A 46 -7.53 21.40 -6.55
C GLN A 46 -6.52 22.22 -7.36
N ASP A 47 -6.30 21.88 -8.63
CA ASP A 47 -5.33 22.55 -9.50
C ASP A 47 -5.98 23.51 -10.50
N LEU A 48 -7.32 23.63 -10.48
CA LEU A 48 -8.13 24.52 -11.30
C LEU A 48 -8.02 24.20 -12.80
N ASP A 49 -7.84 22.93 -13.15
CA ASP A 49 -7.74 22.46 -14.53
C ASP A 49 -9.11 22.27 -15.21
N GLY A 50 -10.21 22.44 -14.47
CA GLY A 50 -11.59 22.30 -14.92
C GLY A 50 -12.17 20.89 -14.73
N VAL A 51 -11.37 19.92 -14.27
CA VAL A 51 -11.79 18.54 -14.03
C VAL A 51 -11.63 18.18 -12.55
N PRO A 52 -12.71 18.36 -11.74
CA PRO A 52 -12.63 18.24 -10.30
C PRO A 52 -12.19 16.84 -9.85
N GLU A 53 -11.25 16.75 -8.91
CA GLU A 53 -10.88 15.49 -8.27
C GLU A 53 -12.05 14.88 -7.50
N LEU A 54 -12.79 15.71 -6.78
CA LEU A 54 -13.95 15.28 -5.98
C LEU A 54 -15.22 15.87 -6.59
N LEU A 55 -16.03 15.02 -7.24
CA LEU A 55 -17.32 15.44 -7.79
C LEU A 55 -18.34 15.72 -6.68
N SER A 56 -18.43 14.81 -5.70
CA SER A 56 -19.32 14.98 -4.56
C SER A 56 -18.94 14.10 -3.39
N LEU A 57 -19.22 14.60 -2.19
CA LEU A 57 -19.19 13.85 -0.94
C LEU A 57 -20.58 13.88 -0.32
N LYS A 58 -21.06 12.74 0.18
CA LYS A 58 -22.38 12.64 0.81
C LYS A 58 -22.36 11.72 2.03
N VAL A 59 -22.76 12.25 3.19
CA VAL A 59 -22.97 11.44 4.39
C VAL A 59 -24.09 10.43 4.14
N LEU A 60 -23.79 9.14 4.30
CA LEU A 60 -24.71 8.01 4.15
C LEU A 60 -25.30 7.57 5.49
N ALA A 61 -24.48 7.61 6.54
CA ALA A 61 -24.84 7.23 7.90
C ALA A 61 -23.88 7.91 8.90
N LYS A 62 -24.37 8.18 10.11
CA LYS A 62 -23.55 8.69 11.21
C LYS A 62 -24.13 8.23 12.55
N LYS A 63 -23.28 7.92 13.51
CA LYS A 63 -23.67 7.55 14.89
C LYS A 63 -22.55 7.84 15.89
N GLY A 64 -22.92 7.90 17.17
CA GLY A 64 -22.03 8.23 18.29
C GLY A 64 -22.07 9.72 18.61
N ALA A 65 -22.08 10.05 19.90
CA ALA A 65 -22.13 11.42 20.41
C ALA A 65 -20.79 11.89 20.99
N SER A 66 -19.92 10.97 21.39
CA SER A 66 -18.64 11.22 22.05
C SER A 66 -17.55 10.28 21.53
N GLY A 67 -16.29 10.61 21.81
CA GLY A 67 -15.10 9.86 21.36
C GLY A 67 -14.56 10.32 20.01
N SER A 68 -13.45 9.71 19.59
CA SER A 68 -12.79 10.03 18.31
C SER A 68 -13.64 9.59 17.12
N LEU A 69 -13.56 10.35 16.02
CA LEU A 69 -14.27 10.09 14.78
C LEU A 69 -13.51 9.07 13.92
N VAL A 70 -14.20 8.03 13.47
CA VAL A 70 -13.78 7.15 12.37
C VAL A 70 -14.66 7.40 11.15
N LEU A 71 -14.01 7.65 10.02
CA LEU A 71 -14.69 7.78 8.73
C LEU A 71 -14.63 6.49 7.93
N ILE A 72 -15.73 6.14 7.27
CA ILE A 72 -15.78 5.10 6.24
C ILE A 72 -16.05 5.82 4.92
N LEU A 73 -15.02 5.98 4.09
CA LEU A 73 -15.14 6.57 2.77
C LEU A 73 -15.55 5.47 1.78
N VAL A 74 -16.75 5.59 1.23
CA VAL A 74 -17.37 4.57 0.38
C VAL A 74 -17.30 5.00 -1.08
N GLU A 75 -16.68 4.20 -1.93
CA GLU A 75 -16.67 4.43 -3.38
C GLU A 75 -18.12 4.57 -3.90
N ASP A 76 -18.41 5.61 -4.68
CA ASP A 76 -19.75 5.95 -5.16
C ASP A 76 -20.48 4.80 -5.87
N ARG A 77 -19.75 3.94 -6.59
CA ARG A 77 -20.30 2.76 -7.27
C ARG A 77 -20.92 1.75 -6.29
N LEU A 78 -20.38 1.62 -5.09
CA LEU A 78 -20.88 0.69 -4.07
C LEU A 78 -22.21 1.17 -3.44
N ASP A 79 -22.52 2.47 -3.55
CA ASP A 79 -23.81 3.06 -3.14
C ASP A 79 -24.87 3.01 -4.26
N LYS A 80 -24.58 2.34 -5.38
CA LYS A 80 -25.47 2.21 -6.55
C LYS A 80 -25.79 0.74 -6.86
N PRO A 81 -26.87 0.42 -7.58
CA PRO A 81 -27.10 -0.94 -8.08
C PRO A 81 -25.92 -1.43 -8.95
N PRO A 82 -25.56 -2.72 -8.89
CA PRO A 82 -26.21 -3.80 -8.13
C PRO A 82 -25.73 -3.93 -6.66
N PHE A 83 -24.84 -3.06 -6.19
CA PHE A 83 -24.18 -3.15 -4.89
C PHE A 83 -25.04 -2.67 -3.72
N ALA A 84 -25.70 -1.51 -3.90
CA ALA A 84 -26.34 -0.74 -2.83
C ALA A 84 -27.23 -1.56 -1.89
N ASN A 85 -28.05 -2.46 -2.44
CA ASN A 85 -29.02 -3.23 -1.66
C ASN A 85 -28.34 -4.19 -0.68
N ALA A 86 -27.21 -4.78 -1.07
CA ALA A 86 -26.46 -5.69 -0.22
C ALA A 86 -25.53 -4.95 0.76
N LEU A 87 -24.92 -3.84 0.31
CA LEU A 87 -23.85 -3.17 1.04
C LEU A 87 -24.33 -2.05 1.97
N ARG A 88 -25.36 -1.26 1.61
CA ARG A 88 -25.84 -0.16 2.46
C ARG A 88 -26.21 -0.60 3.89
N PRO A 89 -26.96 -1.71 4.10
CA PRO A 89 -27.27 -2.16 5.45
C PRO A 89 -26.01 -2.55 6.24
N ARG A 90 -25.05 -3.21 5.59
CA ARG A 90 -23.80 -3.65 6.22
C ARG A 90 -22.86 -2.49 6.56
N ILE A 91 -22.80 -1.48 5.69
CA ILE A 91 -22.05 -0.23 5.93
C ILE A 91 -22.66 0.52 7.13
N ARG A 92 -24.00 0.61 7.21
CA ARG A 92 -24.67 1.19 8.38
C ARG A 92 -24.36 0.39 9.65
N ARG A 93 -24.40 -0.94 9.57
CA ARG A 93 -24.04 -1.81 10.69
C ARG A 93 -22.60 -1.59 11.15
N MET A 94 -21.64 -1.43 10.24
CA MET A 94 -20.26 -1.07 10.60
C MET A 94 -20.19 0.28 11.35
N VAL A 95 -20.97 1.28 10.94
CA VAL A 95 -21.10 2.54 11.69
C VAL A 95 -21.70 2.30 13.07
N ASP A 96 -22.71 1.43 13.18
CA ASP A 96 -23.32 1.06 14.46
C ASP A 96 -22.34 0.33 15.39
N ASP A 97 -21.56 -0.62 14.86
CA ASP A 97 -20.57 -1.40 15.60
C ASP A 97 -19.45 -0.52 16.15
N LEU A 98 -18.91 0.39 15.33
CA LEU A 98 -17.89 1.35 15.77
C LEU A 98 -18.43 2.28 16.86
N ALA A 99 -19.69 2.71 16.75
CA ALA A 99 -20.33 3.52 17.77
C ALA A 99 -20.56 2.74 19.08
N ALA A 100 -20.88 1.45 19.00
CA ALA A 100 -20.99 0.57 20.17
C ALA A 100 -19.65 0.38 20.89
N GLU A 101 -18.54 0.49 20.17
CA GLU A 101 -17.17 0.50 20.72
C GLU A 101 -16.74 1.88 21.29
N GLY A 102 -17.67 2.83 21.40
CA GLY A 102 -17.43 4.13 22.03
C GLY A 102 -16.83 5.19 21.10
N ARG A 103 -16.90 5.00 19.77
CA ARG A 103 -16.43 5.98 18.79
C ARG A 103 -17.57 6.82 18.22
N ARG A 104 -17.22 7.96 17.65
CA ARG A 104 -18.04 8.59 16.62
C ARG A 104 -17.74 7.91 15.29
N ALA A 105 -18.75 7.54 14.53
CA ALA A 105 -18.56 6.89 13.23
C ALA A 105 -19.46 7.52 12.18
N ALA A 106 -18.92 7.70 10.97
CA ALA A 106 -19.72 8.15 9.83
C ALA A 106 -19.25 7.49 8.52
N ALA A 107 -20.22 7.12 7.70
CA ALA A 107 -19.98 6.68 6.33
C ALA A 107 -20.24 7.84 5.36
N VAL A 108 -19.28 8.11 4.47
CA VAL A 108 -19.35 9.18 3.48
C VAL A 108 -19.13 8.56 2.10
N ARG A 109 -20.12 8.70 1.21
CA ARG A 109 -19.96 8.36 -0.20
C ARG A 109 -19.03 9.34 -0.88
N VAL A 110 -18.08 8.83 -1.66
CA VAL A 110 -17.09 9.59 -2.41
C VAL A 110 -17.24 9.32 -3.91
N ALA A 111 -17.57 10.36 -4.68
CA ALA A 111 -17.53 10.32 -6.13
C ALA A 111 -16.31 11.10 -6.63
N LEU A 112 -15.38 10.39 -7.27
CA LEU A 112 -14.17 10.97 -7.88
C LEU A 112 -14.45 11.40 -9.33
N GLY A 113 -13.84 12.49 -9.78
CA GLY A 113 -13.94 12.97 -11.17
C GLY A 113 -12.97 12.27 -12.10
N VAL A 114 -13.16 10.96 -12.25
CA VAL A 114 -12.33 10.11 -13.11
C VAL A 114 -12.55 10.47 -14.58
N ASP A 115 -11.45 10.67 -15.31
CA ASP A 115 -11.42 11.05 -16.72
C ASP A 115 -10.40 10.23 -17.55
N GLY A 116 -9.86 9.15 -16.97
CA GLY A 116 -8.87 8.27 -17.58
C GLY A 116 -7.44 8.81 -17.61
N ARG A 117 -7.17 10.00 -17.07
CA ARG A 117 -5.79 10.49 -16.87
C ARG A 117 -5.16 9.80 -15.66
N HIS A 118 -3.87 9.50 -15.76
CA HIS A 118 -3.08 8.97 -14.64
C HIS A 118 -2.72 10.12 -13.69
N ARG A 119 -3.57 10.33 -12.68
CA ARG A 119 -3.48 11.39 -11.67
C ARG A 119 -3.95 10.89 -10.30
N ASP A 120 -3.61 9.65 -9.98
CA ASP A 120 -3.95 8.98 -8.72
C ASP A 120 -3.45 9.79 -7.52
N GLY A 121 -2.22 10.30 -7.59
CA GLY A 121 -1.66 11.14 -6.53
C GLY A 121 -2.44 12.45 -6.32
N ARG A 122 -3.00 13.04 -7.37
CA ARG A 122 -3.85 14.23 -7.29
C ARG A 122 -5.16 13.93 -6.56
N PHE A 123 -5.82 12.82 -6.88
CA PHE A 123 -7.00 12.39 -6.14
C PHE A 123 -6.69 12.10 -4.66
N VAL A 124 -5.53 11.50 -4.36
CA VAL A 124 -5.06 11.29 -2.98
C VAL A 124 -4.89 12.63 -2.24
N LEU A 125 -4.27 13.63 -2.87
CA LEU A 125 -4.12 14.97 -2.27
C LEU A 125 -5.47 15.66 -2.02
N ALA A 126 -6.44 15.52 -2.92
CA ALA A 126 -7.78 16.07 -2.71
C ALA A 126 -8.51 15.38 -1.54
N LEU A 127 -8.40 14.05 -1.42
CA LEU A 127 -8.93 13.30 -0.27
C LEU A 127 -8.24 13.72 1.03
N ARG A 128 -6.93 13.93 1.00
CA ARG A 128 -6.14 14.42 2.14
C ARG A 128 -6.60 15.81 2.58
N GLU A 129 -6.86 16.72 1.66
CA GLU A 129 -7.39 18.06 1.95
C GLU A 129 -8.79 18.01 2.60
N PHE A 130 -9.64 17.08 2.14
CA PHE A 130 -10.90 16.79 2.80
C PHE A 130 -10.70 16.30 4.23
N LEU A 131 -9.79 15.33 4.46
CA LEU A 131 -9.49 14.82 5.81
C LEU A 131 -8.89 15.88 6.73
N ARG A 132 -8.05 16.78 6.23
CA ARG A 132 -7.58 17.98 6.96
C ARG A 132 -8.75 18.84 7.43
N SER A 133 -9.73 19.09 6.55
CA SER A 133 -10.93 19.87 6.91
C SER A 133 -11.81 19.14 7.93
N VAL A 134 -11.86 17.80 7.88
CA VAL A 134 -12.54 16.98 8.91
C VAL A 134 -11.80 17.07 10.24
N ARG A 135 -10.46 16.92 10.27
CA ARG A 135 -9.65 17.05 11.49
C ARG A 135 -9.88 18.40 12.17
N ALA A 136 -9.86 19.49 11.41
CA ALA A 136 -10.16 20.82 11.93
C ALA A 136 -11.58 20.92 12.53
N MET A 137 -12.57 20.30 11.87
CA MET A 137 -13.94 20.23 12.37
C MET A 137 -14.08 19.37 13.63
N CYS A 138 -13.31 18.28 13.76
CA CYS A 138 -13.24 17.52 15.01
C CYS A 138 -12.62 18.35 16.14
N ALA A 139 -11.48 19.00 15.89
CA ALA A 139 -10.77 19.80 16.90
C ALA A 139 -11.64 20.93 17.47
N ARG A 140 -12.44 21.61 16.63
CA ARG A 140 -13.41 22.63 17.08
C ARG A 140 -14.52 22.08 17.98
N ASN A 141 -14.79 20.80 17.89
CA ASN A 141 -15.83 20.11 18.67
C ASN A 141 -15.23 19.25 19.79
N ASP A 142 -14.01 19.56 20.24
CA ASP A 142 -13.29 18.84 21.30
C ASP A 142 -13.22 17.31 21.04
N ALA A 143 -12.98 16.96 19.78
CA ALA A 143 -12.87 15.58 19.32
C ALA A 143 -11.66 15.42 18.40
N GLU A 144 -11.23 14.18 18.21
CA GLU A 144 -10.15 13.84 17.28
C GLU A 144 -10.68 13.08 16.06
N LEU A 145 -9.95 13.14 14.95
CA LEU A 145 -10.13 12.21 13.84
C LEU A 145 -9.18 11.03 14.08
N GLU A 146 -9.70 9.84 14.40
CA GLU A 146 -8.86 8.64 14.63
C GLU A 146 -8.33 8.08 13.30
N GLY A 147 -9.12 8.17 12.23
CA GLY A 147 -8.74 7.58 10.95
C GLY A 147 -9.87 7.45 9.95
N CYS A 148 -9.52 6.92 8.78
CA CYS A 148 -10.46 6.59 7.72
C CYS A 148 -10.22 5.20 7.11
N VAL A 149 -11.32 4.50 6.84
CA VAL A 149 -11.35 3.27 6.05
C VAL A 149 -11.83 3.61 4.64
N LEU A 150 -11.03 3.28 3.63
CA LEU A 150 -11.42 3.38 2.22
C LEU A 150 -12.11 2.07 1.81
N LEU A 151 -13.43 2.11 1.61
CA LEU A 151 -14.25 0.97 1.21
C LEU A 151 -14.59 1.07 -0.29
N GLY A 152 -13.96 0.23 -1.10
CA GLY A 152 -14.06 0.22 -2.57
C GLY A 152 -12.74 0.58 -3.24
N HIS A 153 -12.82 0.84 -4.54
CA HIS A 153 -11.65 1.06 -5.37
C HIS A 153 -11.22 2.54 -5.39
N PHE A 154 -10.13 2.84 -4.68
CA PHE A 154 -9.59 4.19 -4.51
C PHE A 154 -8.16 4.29 -5.05
N PRO A 155 -7.71 5.48 -5.48
CA PRO A 155 -6.35 5.71 -5.95
C PRO A 155 -5.30 5.47 -4.87
N ASP A 156 -4.13 4.99 -5.28
CA ASP A 156 -2.98 4.76 -4.41
C ASP A 156 -1.91 5.85 -4.61
N ALA A 157 -1.17 6.16 -3.55
CA ALA A 157 0.01 7.03 -3.65
C ALA A 157 1.22 6.21 -4.08
N PHE A 158 1.81 6.57 -5.22
CA PHE A 158 3.06 5.99 -5.71
C PHE A 158 4.26 6.82 -5.25
N LEU A 159 5.19 6.22 -4.52
CA LEU A 159 6.39 6.89 -4.03
C LEU A 159 7.62 6.56 -4.88
N VAL A 160 8.33 7.61 -5.28
CA VAL A 160 9.67 7.54 -5.85
C VAL A 160 10.63 8.21 -4.87
N ARG A 161 11.81 7.61 -4.65
CA ARG A 161 12.83 8.21 -3.78
C ARG A 161 14.15 8.27 -4.48
N THR A 162 14.93 9.29 -4.15
CA THR A 162 16.32 9.40 -4.55
C THR A 162 17.14 9.75 -3.33
N CYS A 163 18.30 9.11 -3.16
CA CYS A 163 19.25 9.50 -2.13
C CYS A 163 20.70 9.39 -2.60
N ASN A 164 21.60 10.10 -1.93
CA ASN A 164 23.05 9.98 -2.14
C ASN A 164 23.56 8.71 -1.46
N TRP A 165 23.32 7.54 -2.06
CA TRP A 165 23.68 6.27 -1.43
C TRP A 165 25.17 6.01 -1.57
N ARG A 166 25.87 6.00 -0.44
CA ARG A 166 27.31 5.73 -0.36
C ARG A 166 27.55 4.22 -0.27
N LYS A 167 28.35 3.68 -1.19
CA LYS A 167 28.61 2.25 -1.31
C LYS A 167 30.10 1.97 -1.49
N LYS A 168 30.51 0.76 -1.13
CA LYS A 168 31.82 0.20 -1.45
C LYS A 168 31.64 -1.26 -1.83
N GLU A 169 31.65 -1.51 -3.14
CA GLU A 169 31.45 -2.83 -3.75
C GLU A 169 31.92 -2.78 -5.21
N ASN A 170 31.80 -3.90 -5.93
CA ASN A 170 32.06 -3.91 -7.36
C ASN A 170 31.01 -3.06 -8.10
N VAL A 171 31.46 -2.19 -9.02
CA VAL A 171 30.58 -1.35 -9.82
C VAL A 171 31.09 -1.26 -11.25
N THR A 172 30.16 -1.31 -12.20
CA THR A 172 30.45 -1.00 -13.61
C THR A 172 29.87 0.36 -13.91
N ILE A 173 30.73 1.28 -14.35
CA ILE A 173 30.33 2.64 -14.74
C ILE A 173 30.45 2.74 -16.26
N LYS A 174 29.37 3.18 -16.90
CA LYS A 174 29.37 3.52 -18.32
C LYS A 174 29.61 5.01 -18.49
N THR A 175 30.77 5.40 -19.01
CA THR A 175 31.11 6.80 -19.26
C THR A 175 30.30 7.38 -20.42
N ARG A 176 30.36 8.71 -20.59
CA ARG A 176 29.66 9.43 -21.65
C ARG A 176 30.00 8.92 -23.06
N ASP A 177 31.24 8.49 -23.26
CA ASP A 177 31.73 7.93 -24.53
C ASP A 177 31.25 6.49 -24.78
N GLY A 178 30.53 5.93 -23.81
CA GLY A 178 29.94 4.60 -23.88
C GLY A 178 30.87 3.48 -23.45
N GLU A 179 32.11 3.79 -23.06
CA GLU A 179 33.06 2.85 -22.48
C GLU A 179 32.57 2.35 -21.13
N LYS A 180 32.83 1.07 -20.85
CA LYS A 180 32.49 0.43 -19.58
C LYS A 180 33.76 0.24 -18.77
N HIS A 181 33.79 0.85 -17.60
CA HIS A 181 34.89 0.67 -16.65
C HIS A 181 34.38 -0.19 -15.49
N GLU A 182 35.09 -1.28 -15.22
CA GLU A 182 34.82 -2.16 -14.08
C GLU A 182 35.74 -1.79 -12.93
N PHE A 183 35.11 -1.44 -11.82
CA PHE A 183 35.76 -1.08 -10.58
C PHE A 183 35.51 -2.19 -9.55
N ARG A 184 36.55 -2.60 -8.82
CA ARG A 184 36.48 -3.66 -7.81
C ARG A 184 36.67 -3.07 -6.42
N ASP A 185 35.76 -3.40 -5.51
CA ASP A 185 35.76 -2.90 -4.12
C ASP A 185 35.96 -1.37 -4.01
N THR A 186 35.38 -0.62 -4.95
CA THR A 186 35.63 0.81 -5.10
C THR A 186 34.54 1.60 -4.38
N PRO A 187 34.88 2.67 -3.63
CA PRO A 187 33.89 3.59 -3.10
C PRO A 187 33.18 4.36 -4.22
N TYR A 188 31.85 4.38 -4.18
CA TYR A 188 31.07 5.17 -5.12
C TYR A 188 29.78 5.71 -4.49
N VAL A 189 29.31 6.83 -5.04
CA VAL A 189 27.99 7.36 -4.74
C VAL A 189 27.04 6.95 -5.85
N ARG A 190 25.88 6.42 -5.44
CA ARG A 190 24.77 6.08 -6.33
C ARG A 190 23.56 6.93 -5.98
N ARG A 191 23.24 7.88 -6.86
CA ARG A 191 22.03 8.68 -6.78
C ARG A 191 21.08 8.31 -7.90
N VAL A 192 20.19 7.35 -7.64
CA VAL A 192 19.21 6.87 -8.64
C VAL A 192 17.79 7.04 -8.09
N PRO A 193 16.86 7.60 -8.87
CA PRO A 193 15.45 7.60 -8.52
C PRO A 193 14.88 6.18 -8.65
N GLU A 194 14.28 5.69 -7.57
CA GLU A 194 13.71 4.35 -7.48
C GLU A 194 12.25 4.42 -7.05
N ASP A 195 11.43 3.53 -7.61
CA ASP A 195 10.11 3.21 -7.09
C ASP A 195 10.24 2.57 -5.70
N ILE A 196 9.80 3.29 -4.68
CA ILE A 196 9.93 2.86 -3.28
C ILE A 196 8.64 2.38 -2.65
N ALA A 197 7.49 2.69 -3.21
CA ALA A 197 6.25 2.10 -2.77
C ALA A 197 5.20 2.26 -3.86
N HIS A 198 4.64 1.15 -4.34
CA HIS A 198 3.49 1.18 -5.26
C HIS A 198 2.16 1.56 -4.59
N ARG A 199 2.17 1.62 -3.25
CA ARG A 199 1.10 2.08 -2.39
C ARG A 199 1.73 2.61 -1.11
N ALA A 200 1.40 3.83 -0.72
CA ALA A 200 1.91 4.44 0.51
C ALA A 200 0.82 5.26 1.21
N ASP A 201 0.10 4.62 2.13
CA ASP A 201 -0.98 5.28 2.87
C ASP A 201 -0.50 6.39 3.82
N ILE A 202 0.82 6.48 4.09
CA ILE A 202 1.40 7.60 4.84
C ILE A 202 1.08 8.96 4.20
N VAL A 203 0.98 9.04 2.87
CA VAL A 203 0.64 10.30 2.17
C VAL A 203 -0.75 10.81 2.56
N LEU A 204 -1.70 9.88 2.76
CA LEU A 204 -3.06 10.22 3.17
C LEU A 204 -3.18 10.38 4.70
N ALA A 205 -2.34 9.66 5.46
CA ALA A 205 -2.38 9.58 6.91
C ALA A 205 -1.64 10.72 7.62
N ASP A 206 -0.53 11.19 7.05
CA ASP A 206 0.16 12.41 7.49
C ASP A 206 -0.66 13.60 6.98
N LEU A 207 -1.29 14.36 7.88
CA LEU A 207 -2.15 15.49 7.55
C LEU A 207 -1.45 16.85 7.73
N ASP A 208 -0.22 16.92 8.21
CA ASP A 208 0.51 18.20 8.39
C ASP A 208 1.79 18.31 7.55
N GLY A 209 2.26 17.21 6.96
CA GLY A 209 3.36 17.16 6.00
C GLY A 209 3.11 17.89 4.69
N ALA A 210 4.19 18.13 3.96
CA ALA A 210 4.26 18.92 2.73
C ALA A 210 4.23 18.06 1.46
N TRP A 211 3.37 17.02 1.45
CA TRP A 211 3.25 16.07 0.33
C TRP A 211 2.91 16.73 -1.02
N GLU A 212 2.18 17.84 -1.01
CA GLU A 212 1.85 18.62 -2.20
C GLU A 212 3.11 19.15 -2.91
N HIS A 213 4.18 19.42 -2.18
CA HIS A 213 5.43 19.97 -2.74
C HIS A 213 6.32 18.92 -3.40
N VAL A 214 6.13 17.65 -3.04
CA VAL A 214 6.88 16.53 -3.60
C VAL A 214 6.08 15.76 -4.65
N TYR A 215 4.84 16.14 -4.91
CA TYR A 215 4.02 15.51 -5.94
C TYR A 215 4.41 15.95 -7.35
N VAL A 216 4.60 14.96 -8.22
CA VAL A 216 4.97 15.13 -9.62
C VAL A 216 3.94 14.42 -10.48
N GLU A 217 2.98 15.19 -10.99
CA GLU A 217 1.90 14.68 -11.82
C GLU A 217 2.37 14.32 -13.24
N LYS A 218 3.05 15.27 -13.90
CA LYS A 218 3.47 15.13 -15.30
C LYS A 218 4.67 14.18 -15.44
N PRO A 219 4.80 13.50 -16.60
CA PRO A 219 6.00 12.73 -16.91
C PRO A 219 7.25 13.59 -16.77
N SER A 220 8.14 13.18 -15.87
CA SER A 220 9.31 13.96 -15.47
C SER A 220 10.54 13.05 -15.45
N ARG A 221 11.64 13.57 -16.00
CA ARG A 221 12.93 12.86 -16.05
C ARG A 221 13.75 13.24 -14.83
N PHE A 222 13.99 12.27 -13.96
CA PHE A 222 14.76 12.45 -12.73
C PHE A 222 16.21 12.03 -12.98
N PRO A 223 17.20 12.87 -12.60
CA PRO A 223 18.62 12.55 -12.80
C PRO A 223 19.05 11.27 -12.10
N ARG A 224 19.82 10.45 -12.80
CA ARG A 224 20.55 9.28 -12.30
C ARG A 224 22.04 9.58 -12.40
N THR A 225 22.77 9.41 -11.30
CA THR A 225 24.22 9.61 -11.24
C THR A 225 24.89 8.47 -10.48
N VAL A 226 26.00 7.95 -11.02
CA VAL A 226 26.93 7.05 -10.33
C VAL A 226 28.34 7.64 -10.45
N ALA A 227 28.99 7.89 -9.33
CA ALA A 227 30.33 8.50 -9.28
C ALA A 227 31.27 7.65 -8.42
N ALA A 228 32.39 7.18 -8.99
CA ALA A 228 33.41 6.41 -8.28
C ALA A 228 34.58 7.28 -7.83
N PHE A 229 35.22 6.91 -6.73
CA PHE A 229 36.33 7.62 -6.10
C PHE A 229 37.48 6.64 -5.83
N ASP A 230 38.74 7.10 -5.90
CA ASP A 230 39.92 6.24 -5.75
C ASP A 230 40.06 5.62 -4.34
N GLU A 231 39.88 6.41 -3.28
CA GLU A 231 40.15 5.99 -1.89
C GLU A 231 38.90 5.91 -1.03
N ALA A 232 38.23 7.04 -0.82
CA ALA A 232 37.03 7.18 -0.02
C ALA A 232 36.12 8.23 -0.64
N ILE A 233 34.82 8.13 -0.35
CA ILE A 233 33.84 9.16 -0.75
C ILE A 233 34.00 10.33 0.23
N PRO A 234 34.43 11.53 -0.22
CA PRO A 234 34.52 12.67 0.67
C PRO A 234 33.13 13.07 1.18
N GLU A 235 33.06 13.62 2.38
CA GLU A 235 31.78 13.93 3.05
C GLU A 235 30.85 14.78 2.17
N HIS A 236 31.41 15.83 1.54
CA HIS A 236 30.70 16.76 0.66
C HIS A 236 30.90 16.45 -0.83
N GLY A 237 31.42 15.26 -1.14
CA GLY A 237 31.86 14.90 -2.48
C GLY A 237 33.21 15.54 -2.86
N GLY A 238 33.69 15.22 -4.05
CA GLY A 238 34.98 15.66 -4.57
C GLY A 238 35.20 15.15 -5.99
N ILE A 239 36.46 15.20 -6.44
CA ILE A 239 36.87 14.73 -7.75
C ILE A 239 36.62 13.22 -7.86
N CYS A 240 35.82 12.81 -8.83
CA CYS A 240 35.53 11.42 -9.11
C CYS A 240 36.40 10.91 -10.26
N VAL A 241 36.76 9.63 -10.23
CA VAL A 241 37.58 9.00 -11.28
C VAL A 241 36.75 8.42 -12.42
N ALA A 242 35.47 8.22 -12.19
CA ALA A 242 34.52 7.89 -13.23
C ALA A 242 33.12 8.36 -12.84
N LEU A 243 32.38 8.78 -13.85
CA LEU A 243 31.03 9.31 -13.74
C LEU A 243 30.13 8.67 -14.80
N GLU A 244 28.95 8.22 -14.38
CA GLU A 244 27.86 7.85 -15.26
C GLU A 244 26.64 8.71 -14.93
N GLU A 245 26.12 9.40 -15.95
CA GLU A 245 24.91 10.22 -15.86
C GLU A 245 23.81 9.66 -16.76
N GLY A 246 22.57 9.82 -16.31
CA GLY A 246 21.40 9.46 -17.07
C GLY A 246 20.14 10.04 -16.44
N ALA A 247 18.99 9.57 -16.87
CA ALA A 247 17.72 9.92 -16.25
C ALA A 247 16.72 8.77 -16.33
N ILE A 248 15.82 8.70 -15.35
CA ILE A 248 14.68 7.78 -15.33
C ILE A 248 13.41 8.61 -15.32
N GLU A 249 12.44 8.23 -16.15
CA GLU A 249 11.14 8.89 -16.21
C GLU A 249 10.18 8.27 -15.19
N PHE A 250 9.52 9.12 -14.40
CA PHE A 250 8.33 8.75 -13.62
C PHE A 250 7.22 9.77 -13.89
N ARG A 251 5.98 9.39 -13.60
CA ARG A 251 4.78 10.24 -13.66
C ARG A 251 3.88 9.89 -12.49
N ASP A 252 2.98 10.80 -12.14
CA ASP A 252 2.01 10.64 -11.07
C ASP A 252 2.61 10.00 -9.80
N ALA A 253 3.68 10.62 -9.30
CA ALA A 253 4.46 10.09 -8.20
C ALA A 253 4.77 11.17 -7.17
N PHE A 254 4.89 10.78 -5.91
CA PHE A 254 5.48 11.62 -4.88
C PHE A 254 6.99 11.35 -4.82
N HIS A 255 7.79 12.34 -5.23
CA HIS A 255 9.24 12.23 -5.30
C HIS A 255 9.91 12.74 -4.02
N VAL A 256 10.32 11.81 -3.17
CA VAL A 256 11.12 12.10 -1.96
C VAL A 256 12.60 12.18 -2.35
N SER A 257 13.10 13.40 -2.55
CA SER A 257 14.52 13.65 -2.85
C SER A 257 15.34 13.87 -1.58
N ASP A 258 15.97 12.80 -1.08
CA ASP A 258 16.82 12.81 0.11
C ASP A 258 18.30 12.99 -0.24
N GLY A 259 18.67 14.23 -0.51
CA GLY A 259 20.01 14.61 -0.93
C GLY A 259 20.02 15.16 -2.35
N LYS A 260 20.78 16.24 -2.52
CA LYS A 260 21.09 16.82 -3.82
C LYS A 260 22.53 16.44 -4.19
N LEU A 261 22.75 16.27 -5.49
CA LEU A 261 24.05 16.05 -6.09
C LEU A 261 24.19 17.02 -7.26
N GLU A 262 25.33 17.70 -7.33
CA GLU A 262 25.73 18.52 -8.48
C GLU A 262 27.02 17.97 -9.06
N VAL A 263 27.16 18.05 -10.39
CA VAL A 263 28.37 17.68 -11.11
C VAL A 263 28.95 18.94 -11.72
N LEU A 264 30.24 19.16 -11.51
CA LEU A 264 31.01 20.25 -12.13
C LEU A 264 32.09 19.66 -13.03
N GLU A 265 32.11 20.12 -14.27
CA GLU A 265 33.18 19.78 -15.21
C GLU A 265 34.42 20.64 -14.90
N LEU A 266 35.57 19.99 -14.76
CA LEU A 266 36.86 20.61 -14.50
C LEU A 266 37.55 20.97 -15.81
N ALA A 267 38.52 21.89 -15.77
CA ALA A 267 39.21 22.39 -16.97
C ALA A 267 40.00 21.31 -17.74
N ASP A 268 40.35 20.21 -17.07
CA ASP A 268 41.06 19.06 -17.63
C ASP A 268 40.11 17.95 -18.13
N GLY A 269 38.80 18.18 -18.12
CA GLY A 269 37.78 17.18 -18.46
C GLY A 269 37.44 16.22 -17.32
N GLY A 270 38.03 16.40 -16.13
CA GLY A 270 37.62 15.71 -14.91
C GLY A 270 36.26 16.18 -14.40
N HIS A 271 35.72 15.48 -13.39
CA HIS A 271 34.42 15.82 -12.80
C HIS A 271 34.55 15.92 -11.28
N ASP A 272 34.06 17.04 -10.72
CA ASP A 272 33.90 17.26 -9.28
C ASP A 272 32.42 17.09 -8.90
N VAL A 273 32.15 16.16 -7.98
CA VAL A 273 30.81 15.83 -7.52
C VAL A 273 30.58 16.51 -6.18
N ARG A 274 29.54 17.33 -6.06
CA ARG A 274 29.14 17.99 -4.80
C ARG A 274 27.91 17.34 -4.20
N LEU A 275 27.99 16.94 -2.94
CA LEU A 275 26.93 16.26 -2.20
C LEU A 275 26.30 17.18 -1.15
N PHE A 276 24.98 17.32 -1.20
CA PHE A 276 24.19 18.12 -0.26
C PHE A 276 23.18 17.23 0.46
N ASP A 277 23.64 16.42 1.40
CA ASP A 277 22.78 15.45 2.10
C ASP A 277 21.68 16.08 2.95
N ARG A 278 21.90 17.32 3.40
CA ARG A 278 20.89 18.09 4.15
C ARG A 278 19.73 18.56 3.29
N SER A 279 19.84 18.47 1.96
CA SER A 279 18.71 18.73 1.05
C SER A 279 17.79 17.51 1.01
N ALA A 280 17.12 17.25 2.13
CA ALA A 280 16.31 16.06 2.34
C ALA A 280 15.00 16.36 3.10
N ASP A 281 14.15 15.35 3.20
CA ASP A 281 12.97 15.35 4.07
C ASP A 281 11.95 16.44 3.71
N HIS A 282 11.89 16.81 2.43
CA HIS A 282 11.01 17.88 1.90
C HIS A 282 9.53 17.63 2.15
N GLU A 283 9.13 16.37 2.33
CA GLU A 283 7.76 15.98 2.67
C GLU A 283 7.42 16.17 4.16
N CYS A 284 8.41 16.18 5.04
CA CYS A 284 8.20 16.15 6.50
C CYS A 284 7.74 17.52 7.04
N SER A 285 6.83 17.48 8.01
CA SER A 285 6.34 18.66 8.72
C SER A 285 7.45 19.30 9.59
N GLY A 286 7.17 20.50 10.11
CA GLY A 286 8.09 21.17 11.03
C GLY A 286 8.34 20.36 12.32
N THR A 287 7.31 19.69 12.82
CA THR A 287 7.39 18.82 14.01
C THR A 287 8.26 17.60 13.73
N ASP A 288 8.06 16.94 12.60
CA ASP A 288 8.82 15.74 12.22
C ASP A 288 10.30 16.00 12.00
N ARG A 289 10.65 17.21 11.53
CA ARG A 289 12.05 17.64 11.36
C ARG A 289 12.82 17.79 12.67
N ALA A 290 12.13 17.81 13.81
CA ALA A 290 12.76 17.83 15.13
C ALA A 290 13.11 16.42 15.66
N LEU A 291 12.69 15.36 14.97
CA LEU A 291 12.89 13.99 15.42
C LEU A 291 14.30 13.47 15.07
N PRO A 292 14.85 12.52 15.85
CA PRO A 292 16.19 11.95 15.60
C PRO A 292 16.35 11.35 14.20
N ASN A 293 15.38 10.55 13.76
CA ASN A 293 15.26 10.10 12.37
C ASN A 293 14.06 10.81 11.73
N ILE A 294 14.36 11.81 10.91
CA ILE A 294 13.37 12.66 10.25
C ILE A 294 12.59 11.82 9.21
N ILE A 295 11.33 11.54 9.54
CA ILE A 295 10.34 10.87 8.70
C ILE A 295 8.96 11.47 8.99
N ALA A 296 8.07 11.41 8.01
CA ALA A 296 6.67 11.75 8.15
C ALA A 296 5.97 10.77 9.09
N HIS A 297 5.12 11.29 9.98
CA HIS A 297 4.29 10.49 10.87
C HIS A 297 2.81 10.48 10.45
N PRO A 298 2.11 9.35 10.63
CA PRO A 298 0.67 9.35 10.46
C PRO A 298 0.01 10.16 11.58
N ASP A 299 -0.75 11.19 11.22
CA ASP A 299 -1.64 11.92 12.14
C ASP A 299 -2.92 11.14 12.44
N ILE A 300 -3.33 10.30 11.49
CA ILE A 300 -4.53 9.48 11.54
C ILE A 300 -4.23 8.08 11.00
N HIS A 301 -5.09 7.11 11.29
CA HIS A 301 -4.97 5.79 10.70
C HIS A 301 -5.68 5.70 9.35
N VAL A 302 -5.09 5.01 8.38
CA VAL A 302 -5.67 4.77 7.07
C VAL A 302 -5.64 3.28 6.76
N SER A 303 -6.74 2.74 6.23
CA SER A 303 -6.78 1.38 5.67
C SER A 303 -7.70 1.25 4.48
N ARG A 304 -7.54 0.14 3.73
CA ARG A 304 -8.26 -0.12 2.47
C ARG A 304 -8.97 -1.45 2.44
N ILE A 305 -10.23 -1.47 2.00
CA ILE A 305 -11.02 -2.67 1.73
C ILE A 305 -11.47 -2.61 0.27
N ASP A 306 -10.76 -3.32 -0.61
CA ASP A 306 -11.00 -3.29 -2.05
C ASP A 306 -11.04 -4.71 -2.64
N ALA A 307 -12.22 -5.16 -3.04
CA ALA A 307 -12.41 -6.46 -3.68
C ALA A 307 -12.30 -6.42 -5.21
N ARG A 308 -12.27 -5.24 -5.84
CA ARG A 308 -12.46 -5.09 -7.30
C ARG A 308 -11.44 -5.90 -8.09
N GLY A 309 -10.18 -5.81 -7.70
CA GLY A 309 -9.06 -6.47 -8.36
C GLY A 309 -9.05 -7.99 -8.25
N VAL A 310 -9.72 -8.55 -7.23
CA VAL A 310 -9.79 -10.01 -7.00
C VAL A 310 -11.14 -10.62 -7.36
N ALA A 311 -12.15 -9.78 -7.61
CA ALA A 311 -13.49 -10.18 -8.00
C ALA A 311 -13.58 -10.53 -9.49
N GLU A 312 -12.80 -11.53 -9.92
CA GLU A 312 -12.91 -12.07 -11.28
C GLU A 312 -13.82 -13.31 -11.32
N GLY A 313 -14.76 -13.31 -12.27
CA GLY A 313 -15.62 -14.43 -12.61
C GLY A 313 -15.21 -15.07 -13.93
N ALA A 314 -15.59 -16.33 -14.11
CA ALA A 314 -15.41 -17.03 -15.38
C ALA A 314 -16.27 -16.36 -16.47
N ARG A 315 -15.65 -16.10 -17.61
CA ARG A 315 -16.31 -15.48 -18.77
C ARG A 315 -17.48 -16.33 -19.28
N LYS A 316 -18.64 -15.69 -19.45
CA LYS A 316 -19.89 -16.35 -19.84
C LYS A 316 -20.05 -16.53 -21.35
N ASP A 317 -19.21 -15.87 -22.12
CA ASP A 317 -19.14 -15.87 -23.58
C ASP A 317 -18.19 -16.94 -24.14
N ILE A 318 -17.45 -17.64 -23.27
CA ILE A 318 -16.58 -18.75 -23.68
C ILE A 318 -17.37 -20.05 -23.61
N GLU A 319 -17.51 -20.68 -24.77
CA GLU A 319 -18.19 -21.95 -24.96
C GLU A 319 -17.29 -22.93 -25.72
N ASP A 320 -17.46 -24.21 -25.43
CA ASP A 320 -16.79 -25.30 -26.15
C ASP A 320 -17.53 -25.66 -27.45
N ALA A 321 -17.02 -26.65 -28.20
CA ALA A 321 -17.63 -27.06 -29.47
C ALA A 321 -19.06 -27.66 -29.33
N HIS A 322 -19.51 -27.91 -28.09
CA HIS A 322 -20.83 -28.44 -27.77
C HIS A 322 -21.70 -27.43 -27.00
N GLY A 323 -21.29 -26.15 -26.93
CA GLY A 323 -22.02 -25.11 -26.21
C GLY A 323 -21.89 -25.17 -24.69
N LYS A 324 -20.95 -25.96 -24.14
CA LYS A 324 -20.70 -25.97 -22.68
C LYS A 324 -19.89 -24.74 -22.28
N LYS A 325 -20.25 -24.14 -21.15
CA LYS A 325 -19.55 -22.99 -20.55
C LYS A 325 -18.46 -23.41 -19.59
N LEU A 326 -17.59 -22.46 -19.21
CA LEU A 326 -16.50 -22.69 -18.26
C LEU A 326 -16.95 -23.31 -16.93
N LEU A 327 -18.11 -22.88 -16.44
CA LEU A 327 -18.73 -23.40 -15.22
C LEU A 327 -19.95 -24.28 -15.56
N SER A 328 -20.14 -25.35 -14.81
CA SER A 328 -21.31 -26.22 -14.87
C SER A 328 -22.57 -25.54 -14.33
N SER A 329 -23.71 -26.21 -14.42
CA SER A 329 -24.96 -25.77 -13.78
C SER A 329 -24.87 -25.65 -12.26
N SER A 330 -23.91 -26.34 -11.61
CA SER A 330 -23.61 -26.20 -10.19
C SER A 330 -22.60 -25.08 -9.88
N GLY A 331 -22.20 -24.30 -10.89
CA GLY A 331 -21.25 -23.20 -10.74
C GLY A 331 -19.79 -23.65 -10.58
N ARG A 332 -19.49 -24.93 -10.83
CA ARG A 332 -18.13 -25.49 -10.67
C ARG A 332 -17.38 -25.54 -12.01
N PRO A 333 -16.06 -25.29 -12.03
CA PRO A 333 -15.24 -25.54 -13.22
C PRO A 333 -15.44 -26.94 -13.79
N GLN A 334 -15.55 -27.05 -15.12
CA GLN A 334 -15.75 -28.34 -15.82
C GLN A 334 -14.79 -28.51 -16.99
N ILE A 335 -14.73 -29.71 -17.56
CA ILE A 335 -13.92 -29.98 -18.76
C ILE A 335 -14.65 -29.45 -20.01
N LEU A 336 -13.92 -28.75 -20.87
CA LEU A 336 -14.41 -28.19 -22.13
C LEU A 336 -13.62 -28.72 -23.32
N LYS A 337 -14.31 -29.13 -24.39
CA LYS A 337 -13.67 -29.63 -25.62
C LYS A 337 -13.87 -28.68 -26.79
N PHE A 338 -12.79 -28.13 -27.31
CA PHE A 338 -12.79 -27.22 -28.44
C PHE A 338 -12.56 -27.97 -29.76
N ALA A 339 -12.84 -27.30 -30.89
CA ALA A 339 -12.72 -27.92 -32.22
C ALA A 339 -11.29 -28.41 -32.53
N ASN A 340 -10.28 -27.73 -32.00
CA ASN A 340 -8.87 -28.08 -32.10
C ASN A 340 -8.05 -27.30 -31.08
N LYS A 341 -6.75 -27.62 -30.98
CA LYS A 341 -5.79 -26.97 -30.06
C LYS A 341 -5.72 -25.44 -30.21
N ALA A 342 -5.80 -24.92 -31.45
CA ALA A 342 -5.68 -23.49 -31.71
C ALA A 342 -6.94 -22.70 -31.31
N ALA A 343 -8.09 -23.38 -31.20
CA ALA A 343 -9.34 -22.81 -30.73
C ALA A 343 -9.42 -22.70 -29.19
N VAL A 344 -8.47 -23.27 -28.45
CA VAL A 344 -8.45 -23.20 -26.99
C VAL A 344 -7.96 -21.80 -26.55
N PRO A 345 -8.78 -21.02 -25.82
CA PRO A 345 -8.36 -19.69 -25.36
C PRO A 345 -7.25 -19.76 -24.30
N ASP A 346 -6.45 -18.69 -24.22
CA ASP A 346 -5.43 -18.57 -23.17
C ASP A 346 -6.09 -18.58 -21.77
N TRP A 347 -5.53 -19.36 -20.85
CA TRP A 347 -6.09 -19.58 -19.52
C TRP A 347 -6.25 -18.29 -18.71
N ARG A 348 -5.43 -17.25 -18.95
CA ARG A 348 -5.57 -15.95 -18.26
C ARG A 348 -6.74 -15.14 -18.78
N SER A 349 -7.12 -15.35 -20.04
CA SER A 349 -8.21 -14.63 -20.72
C SER A 349 -9.61 -15.15 -20.35
N LEU A 350 -9.68 -16.29 -19.64
CA LEU A 350 -10.93 -16.95 -19.22
C LEU A 350 -11.71 -16.18 -18.16
N TRP A 351 -11.12 -15.14 -17.59
CA TRP A 351 -11.63 -14.46 -16.41
C TRP A 351 -11.72 -12.96 -16.67
N ALA A 352 -12.80 -12.37 -16.17
CA ALA A 352 -13.05 -10.93 -16.24
C ALA A 352 -13.67 -10.47 -14.92
N HIS A 353 -13.61 -9.17 -14.65
CA HIS A 353 -14.24 -8.60 -13.47
C HIS A 353 -15.74 -8.95 -13.42
N ASP A 354 -16.22 -9.40 -12.26
CA ASP A 354 -17.61 -9.76 -11.98
C ASP A 354 -18.15 -8.89 -10.83
N PRO A 355 -18.99 -7.88 -11.13
CA PRO A 355 -19.56 -6.99 -10.11
C PRO A 355 -20.43 -7.71 -9.06
N LEU A 356 -21.08 -8.82 -9.41
CA LEU A 356 -21.90 -9.58 -8.46
C LEU A 356 -21.01 -10.36 -7.50
N PHE A 357 -19.88 -10.87 -7.98
CA PHE A 357 -18.90 -11.52 -7.14
C PHE A 357 -18.17 -10.51 -6.24
N GLU A 358 -17.81 -9.32 -6.74
CA GLU A 358 -17.27 -8.22 -5.93
C GLU A 358 -18.22 -7.85 -4.78
N ARG A 359 -19.50 -7.68 -5.09
CA ARG A 359 -20.54 -7.41 -4.10
C ARG A 359 -20.61 -8.50 -3.04
N ARG A 360 -20.51 -9.78 -3.44
CA ARG A 360 -20.51 -10.92 -2.51
C ARG A 360 -19.31 -10.87 -1.58
N LEU A 361 -18.10 -10.67 -2.11
CA LEU A 361 -16.88 -10.60 -1.31
C LEU A 361 -16.90 -9.46 -0.28
N LEU A 362 -17.36 -8.27 -0.68
CA LEU A 362 -17.51 -7.14 0.25
C LEU A 362 -18.57 -7.41 1.31
N ALA A 363 -19.69 -8.03 0.94
CA ALA A 363 -20.74 -8.38 1.88
C ALA A 363 -20.26 -9.40 2.92
N GLU A 364 -19.60 -10.48 2.47
CA GLU A 364 -19.02 -11.51 3.35
C GLU A 364 -17.93 -10.94 4.26
N TYR A 365 -17.08 -10.05 3.74
CA TYR A 365 -16.08 -9.36 4.55
C TYR A 365 -16.73 -8.53 5.68
N LEU A 366 -17.76 -7.74 5.37
CA LEU A 366 -18.45 -6.90 6.35
C LEU A 366 -19.29 -7.72 7.36
N ASP A 367 -19.78 -8.90 6.96
CA ASP A 367 -20.43 -9.85 7.87
C ASP A 367 -19.40 -10.47 8.83
N ARG A 368 -18.28 -10.97 8.31
CA ARG A 368 -17.17 -11.51 9.13
C ARG A 368 -16.59 -10.48 10.10
N ASN A 369 -16.48 -9.22 9.67
CA ASN A 369 -16.03 -8.11 10.51
C ASN A 369 -17.00 -7.87 11.69
N HIS A 370 -18.30 -7.79 11.39
CA HIS A 370 -19.35 -7.65 12.41
C HIS A 370 -19.32 -8.80 13.42
N GLU A 371 -19.34 -10.05 12.93
CA GLU A 371 -19.32 -11.25 13.78
C GLU A 371 -18.11 -11.28 14.73
N TYR A 372 -16.94 -10.85 14.25
CA TYR A 372 -15.74 -10.74 15.09
C TYR A 372 -15.86 -9.65 16.16
N ARG A 373 -16.42 -8.49 15.82
CA ARG A 373 -16.63 -7.38 16.78
C ARG A 373 -17.65 -7.75 17.85
N THR A 374 -18.77 -8.34 17.47
CA THR A 374 -19.86 -8.71 18.40
C THR A 374 -19.56 -9.97 19.19
N GLY A 375 -18.65 -10.83 18.70
CA GLY A 375 -18.28 -12.08 19.35
C GLY A 375 -19.09 -13.28 18.94
N GLU A 376 -19.75 -13.16 17.80
CA GLU A 376 -20.44 -14.26 17.14
C GLU A 376 -19.46 -15.15 16.38
N ALA A 377 -18.33 -14.61 15.90
CA ALA A 377 -17.30 -15.39 15.23
C ALA A 377 -16.58 -16.34 16.20
N GLU A 378 -16.31 -17.56 15.75
CA GLU A 378 -15.43 -18.50 16.45
C GLU A 378 -13.97 -18.07 16.26
N VAL A 379 -13.33 -17.57 17.33
CA VAL A 379 -11.94 -17.10 17.27
C VAL A 379 -10.99 -18.11 17.90
N SER A 380 -10.05 -18.60 17.10
CA SER A 380 -8.97 -19.45 17.60
C SER A 380 -7.79 -18.59 18.07
N TRP A 381 -7.64 -18.44 19.40
CA TRP A 381 -6.55 -17.70 20.05
C TRP A 381 -5.18 -18.41 19.90
N ARG A 382 -4.68 -18.45 18.67
CA ARG A 382 -3.44 -19.14 18.29
C ARG A 382 -2.64 -18.27 17.30
N PRO A 383 -1.30 -18.32 17.36
CA PRO A 383 -0.44 -17.74 16.34
C PRO A 383 -0.28 -18.73 15.17
N ALA A 384 0.09 -18.24 13.99
CA ALA A 384 0.65 -19.09 12.95
C ALA A 384 1.67 -18.33 12.09
N SER A 385 2.69 -19.03 11.61
CA SER A 385 3.72 -18.53 10.72
C SER A 385 3.87 -19.44 9.50
N LEU A 386 3.94 -18.82 8.33
CA LEU A 386 4.30 -19.44 7.07
C LEU A 386 5.51 -18.71 6.48
N ALA A 387 6.56 -19.44 6.13
CA ALA A 387 7.77 -18.85 5.57
C ALA A 387 8.42 -19.69 4.46
N CYS A 388 9.10 -19.03 3.53
CA CYS A 388 9.95 -19.66 2.51
C CYS A 388 11.18 -18.79 2.22
N GLY A 389 12.36 -19.33 2.50
CA GLY A 389 13.65 -18.67 2.24
C GLY A 389 14.00 -17.47 3.15
N LEU A 390 13.11 -17.03 4.04
CA LEU A 390 13.30 -15.82 4.88
C LEU A 390 13.26 -16.09 6.41
N GLY A 391 13.36 -17.36 6.82
CA GLY A 391 13.27 -17.78 8.23
C GLY A 391 11.84 -17.73 8.80
N SER A 392 11.61 -18.44 9.91
CA SER A 392 10.30 -18.44 10.58
C SER A 392 9.96 -17.04 11.12
N GLY A 393 8.68 -16.68 11.04
CA GLY A 393 8.13 -15.50 11.69
C GLY A 393 7.43 -15.77 13.01
N PHE A 394 7.43 -17.02 13.49
CA PHE A 394 6.65 -17.43 14.65
C PHE A 394 7.01 -16.63 15.90
N GLY A 395 8.30 -16.40 16.14
CA GLY A 395 8.76 -15.58 17.27
C GLY A 395 8.24 -14.14 17.24
N ASP A 396 7.96 -13.58 16.05
CA ASP A 396 7.44 -12.22 15.94
C ASP A 396 5.95 -12.14 16.26
N VAL A 397 5.16 -13.14 15.87
CA VAL A 397 3.74 -13.21 16.25
C VAL A 397 3.55 -13.65 17.69
N ALA A 398 4.42 -14.52 18.22
CA ALA A 398 4.40 -14.96 19.62
C ALA A 398 4.55 -13.81 20.62
N ARG A 399 5.26 -12.72 20.24
CA ARG A 399 5.41 -11.53 21.10
C ARG A 399 4.09 -10.82 21.44
N ALA A 400 3.00 -11.09 20.72
CA ALA A 400 1.69 -10.56 21.07
C ALA A 400 1.06 -11.25 22.32
N SER A 401 1.53 -12.43 22.72
CA SER A 401 1.00 -13.11 23.91
C SER A 401 1.99 -14.11 24.50
N LYS A 402 2.29 -13.98 25.80
CA LYS A 402 3.11 -14.96 26.53
C LYS A 402 2.56 -16.39 26.49
N GLN A 403 1.24 -16.55 26.31
CA GLN A 403 0.61 -17.88 26.20
C GLN A 403 1.05 -18.64 24.93
N TRP A 404 1.67 -17.95 23.97
CA TRP A 404 2.09 -18.51 22.71
C TRP A 404 3.56 -18.97 22.70
N ASP A 405 4.30 -18.72 23.79
CA ASP A 405 5.71 -19.14 23.91
C ASP A 405 5.86 -20.67 23.86
N ASP A 406 4.91 -21.38 24.50
CA ASP A 406 4.88 -22.84 24.64
C ASP A 406 3.95 -23.56 23.64
N PHE A 407 3.43 -22.84 22.63
CA PHE A 407 2.46 -23.41 21.68
C PHE A 407 3.10 -24.49 20.79
N GLU A 408 2.36 -25.54 20.43
CA GLU A 408 2.85 -26.57 19.52
C GLU A 408 3.13 -25.99 18.12
N LYS A 409 4.39 -26.03 17.69
CA LYS A 409 4.86 -25.34 16.48
C LYS A 409 4.71 -26.16 15.20
N ARG A 410 4.48 -27.47 15.27
CA ARG A 410 4.56 -28.36 14.09
C ARG A 410 3.63 -27.92 12.94
N ASP A 411 2.39 -27.58 13.26
CA ASP A 411 1.39 -27.13 12.29
C ASP A 411 1.23 -25.62 12.25
N ALA A 412 1.61 -24.93 13.33
CA ALA A 412 1.53 -23.49 13.44
C ALA A 412 2.73 -22.76 12.81
N ASP A 413 3.89 -23.39 12.68
CA ASP A 413 5.13 -22.80 12.16
C ASP A 413 5.69 -23.60 10.97
N VAL A 414 5.29 -23.18 9.77
CA VAL A 414 5.65 -23.83 8.51
C VAL A 414 6.75 -23.01 7.83
N TYR A 415 7.98 -23.53 7.73
CA TYR A 415 9.11 -22.79 7.15
C TYR A 415 10.08 -23.66 6.33
N GLY A 416 11.14 -23.03 5.81
CA GLY A 416 12.13 -23.65 4.93
C GLY A 416 11.75 -23.45 3.48
N LYS A 417 11.20 -24.49 2.84
CA LYS A 417 10.75 -24.46 1.44
C LYS A 417 9.48 -25.31 1.25
N PRO A 418 8.38 -25.01 1.98
CA PRO A 418 7.17 -25.83 1.96
C PRO A 418 6.56 -25.85 0.56
N GLU A 419 6.02 -27.00 0.14
CA GLU A 419 5.22 -27.10 -1.08
C GLU A 419 3.81 -26.51 -0.87
N LEU A 420 3.12 -26.18 -1.97
CA LEU A 420 1.79 -25.54 -1.89
C LEU A 420 0.70 -26.38 -1.21
N VAL A 421 0.83 -27.71 -1.16
CA VAL A 421 -0.08 -28.56 -0.36
C VAL A 421 0.02 -28.20 1.12
N ARG A 422 1.25 -28.05 1.64
CA ARG A 422 1.48 -27.64 3.02
C ARG A 422 1.04 -26.20 3.28
N VAL A 423 1.14 -25.33 2.27
CA VAL A 423 0.58 -23.98 2.33
C VAL A 423 -0.94 -24.01 2.45
N ALA A 424 -1.63 -24.86 1.67
CA ALA A 424 -3.08 -25.04 1.77
C ALA A 424 -3.51 -25.55 3.15
N GLU A 425 -2.80 -26.53 3.71
CA GLU A 425 -3.01 -27.01 5.08
C GLU A 425 -2.84 -25.88 6.13
N TRP A 426 -1.87 -24.99 5.94
CA TRP A 426 -1.67 -23.85 6.83
C TRP A 426 -2.83 -22.82 6.77
N PHE A 427 -3.45 -22.63 5.60
CA PHE A 427 -4.67 -21.82 5.48
C PHE A 427 -5.87 -22.49 6.16
N ALA A 428 -5.90 -23.83 6.23
CA ALA A 428 -6.92 -24.59 6.96
C ALA A 428 -6.69 -24.59 8.48
N TYR A 429 -5.44 -24.39 8.94
CA TYR A 429 -5.11 -24.29 10.36
C TYR A 429 -5.70 -23.01 10.97
N PRO A 430 -6.51 -23.06 12.05
CA PRO A 430 -7.15 -21.87 12.60
C PRO A 430 -6.20 -21.08 13.52
N ALA A 431 -6.09 -19.77 13.27
CA ALA A 431 -5.24 -18.84 14.03
C ALA A 431 -5.80 -17.42 13.94
N VAL A 432 -5.69 -16.64 15.01
CA VAL A 432 -6.15 -15.24 15.06
C VAL A 432 -5.09 -14.26 14.58
N LEU A 433 -3.80 -14.59 14.76
CA LEU A 433 -2.68 -13.79 14.27
C LEU A 433 -1.75 -14.64 13.41
N ARG A 434 -1.51 -14.19 12.19
CA ARG A 434 -0.74 -14.91 11.18
C ARG A 434 0.39 -14.08 10.63
N THR A 435 1.52 -14.70 10.29
CA THR A 435 2.58 -14.06 9.51
C THR A 435 2.95 -14.88 8.28
N LEU A 436 3.16 -14.20 7.15
CA LEU A 436 3.59 -14.76 5.88
C LEU A 436 4.90 -14.12 5.44
N ARG A 437 5.95 -14.94 5.29
CA ARG A 437 7.32 -14.50 4.96
C ARG A 437 7.89 -15.24 3.76
N ALA A 438 7.70 -14.70 2.57
CA ALA A 438 8.23 -15.29 1.35
C ALA A 438 8.60 -14.21 0.34
N HIS A 439 9.52 -14.51 -0.58
CA HIS A 439 9.68 -13.67 -1.77
C HIS A 439 8.34 -13.54 -2.46
N SER A 440 7.98 -12.30 -2.77
CA SER A 440 6.67 -11.98 -3.28
C SER A 440 6.80 -10.94 -4.39
N ASP A 441 5.78 -10.90 -5.22
CA ASP A 441 5.54 -9.89 -6.23
C ASP A 441 4.06 -9.44 -6.09
N PRO A 442 3.60 -8.44 -6.88
CA PRO A 442 2.22 -7.95 -6.80
C PRO A 442 1.11 -9.03 -6.88
N TRP A 443 1.39 -10.19 -7.49
CA TRP A 443 0.41 -11.26 -7.71
C TRP A 443 0.51 -12.41 -6.71
N GLY A 444 1.44 -12.37 -5.75
CA GLY A 444 1.52 -13.36 -4.68
C GLY A 444 2.93 -13.76 -4.27
N SER A 445 3.01 -14.84 -3.51
CA SER A 445 4.23 -15.31 -2.83
C SER A 445 4.76 -16.61 -3.42
N VAL A 446 6.08 -16.80 -3.40
CA VAL A 446 6.77 -17.96 -3.99
C VAL A 446 7.24 -18.93 -2.90
N PHE A 447 6.92 -20.20 -3.11
CA PHE A 447 7.18 -21.34 -2.23
C PHE A 447 7.87 -22.50 -2.98
N GLY A 448 7.93 -23.68 -2.36
CA GLY A 448 8.43 -24.90 -3.00
C GLY A 448 7.57 -25.31 -4.20
N LYS A 449 8.22 -25.85 -5.23
CA LYS A 449 7.52 -26.37 -6.42
C LYS A 449 6.62 -27.53 -6.00
N PRO A 450 5.32 -27.49 -6.31
CA PRO A 450 4.39 -28.52 -5.87
C PRO A 450 4.45 -29.76 -6.77
N ALA A 451 4.17 -30.93 -6.20
CA ALA A 451 3.60 -32.02 -6.98
C ALA A 451 2.15 -31.67 -7.38
N VAL A 452 1.95 -30.98 -8.51
CA VAL A 452 0.66 -30.39 -8.92
C VAL A 452 -0.52 -31.35 -8.80
N ARG A 453 -0.37 -32.62 -9.21
CA ARG A 453 -1.46 -33.60 -9.08
C ARG A 453 -1.93 -33.78 -7.63
N LYS A 454 -0.98 -33.89 -6.69
CA LYS A 454 -1.31 -33.96 -5.26
C LYS A 454 -1.99 -32.68 -4.77
N LEU A 455 -1.60 -31.53 -5.31
CA LEU A 455 -2.27 -30.26 -5.00
C LEU A 455 -3.70 -30.23 -5.52
N ASP A 456 -3.91 -30.57 -6.80
CA ASP A 456 -5.26 -30.65 -7.40
C ASP A 456 -6.17 -31.61 -6.60
N ASP A 457 -5.65 -32.78 -6.21
CA ASP A 457 -6.37 -33.76 -5.39
C ASP A 457 -6.72 -33.19 -4.00
N ALA A 458 -5.76 -32.54 -3.33
CA ALA A 458 -5.95 -31.95 -2.01
C ALA A 458 -6.98 -30.80 -2.00
N VAL A 459 -7.02 -30.02 -3.09
CA VAL A 459 -7.94 -28.88 -3.20
C VAL A 459 -9.28 -29.23 -3.84
N LYS A 460 -9.51 -30.49 -4.25
CA LYS A 460 -10.73 -30.99 -4.90
C LYS A 460 -10.98 -30.44 -6.31
N THR A 461 -11.63 -29.28 -6.45
CA THR A 461 -12.01 -28.71 -7.76
C THR A 461 -11.26 -27.41 -8.00
N PRO A 462 -10.17 -27.43 -8.78
CA PRO A 462 -9.38 -26.25 -9.12
C PRO A 462 -10.20 -25.16 -9.81
N TRP A 463 -10.05 -23.91 -9.34
CA TRP A 463 -10.59 -22.70 -9.98
C TRP A 463 -9.61 -22.09 -10.98
N SER A 464 -8.95 -22.94 -11.75
CA SER A 464 -8.06 -22.59 -12.87
C SER A 464 -8.17 -23.66 -13.94
N PHE A 465 -7.69 -23.38 -15.15
CA PHE A 465 -7.75 -24.31 -16.28
C PHE A 465 -6.37 -24.51 -16.88
N THR A 466 -6.11 -25.75 -17.30
CA THR A 466 -4.91 -26.12 -18.06
C THR A 466 -5.32 -26.71 -19.40
N GLN A 467 -4.69 -26.23 -20.47
CA GLN A 467 -4.88 -26.78 -21.81
C GLN A 467 -4.20 -28.15 -21.93
N ARG A 468 -4.95 -29.15 -22.41
CA ARG A 468 -4.48 -30.49 -22.78
C ARG A 468 -4.99 -30.81 -24.18
N GLY A 469 -4.17 -30.56 -25.20
CA GLY A 469 -4.58 -30.70 -26.59
C GLY A 469 -5.67 -29.69 -26.97
N ASP A 470 -6.81 -30.19 -27.43
CA ASP A 470 -8.02 -29.44 -27.78
C ASP A 470 -8.96 -29.20 -26.57
N THR A 471 -8.54 -29.59 -25.36
CA THR A 471 -9.39 -29.59 -24.18
C THR A 471 -8.86 -28.62 -23.12
N LEU A 472 -9.76 -27.91 -22.42
CA LEU A 472 -9.47 -27.24 -21.14
C LEU A 472 -9.92 -28.12 -19.98
N VAL A 473 -9.01 -28.38 -19.04
CA VAL A 473 -9.27 -29.20 -17.85
C VAL A 473 -9.08 -28.35 -16.59
N PRO A 474 -10.01 -28.37 -15.62
CA PRO A 474 -9.79 -27.76 -14.31
C PRO A 474 -8.52 -28.30 -13.65
N SER A 475 -7.53 -27.43 -13.43
CA SER A 475 -6.23 -27.78 -12.83
C SER A 475 -5.43 -26.55 -12.46
N LEU A 476 -4.68 -26.61 -11.36
CA LEU A 476 -3.72 -25.59 -10.94
C LEU A 476 -2.35 -25.70 -11.64
N GLU A 477 -2.16 -26.64 -12.57
CA GLU A 477 -0.87 -26.91 -13.21
C GLU A 477 -0.18 -25.66 -13.76
N VAL A 478 -0.87 -24.86 -14.59
CA VAL A 478 -0.26 -23.67 -15.18
C VAL A 478 -0.06 -22.54 -14.16
N ALA A 479 -1.02 -22.34 -13.25
CA ALA A 479 -0.97 -21.25 -12.26
C ALA A 479 0.11 -21.50 -11.19
N CYS A 480 0.22 -22.74 -10.72
CA CYS A 480 0.97 -23.09 -9.52
C CYS A 480 2.27 -23.88 -9.79
N ARG A 481 2.62 -24.24 -11.04
CA ARG A 481 3.84 -25.03 -11.37
C ARG A 481 5.14 -24.51 -10.76
N ASN A 482 5.23 -23.20 -10.53
CA ASN A 482 6.43 -22.56 -9.99
C ASN A 482 6.37 -22.35 -8.48
N GLY A 483 5.43 -22.97 -7.76
CA GLY A 483 5.27 -22.80 -6.32
C GLY A 483 4.66 -21.46 -5.93
N LYS A 484 3.88 -20.83 -6.81
CA LYS A 484 3.27 -19.53 -6.51
C LYS A 484 1.95 -19.72 -5.74
N LEU A 485 1.86 -19.14 -4.55
CA LEU A 485 0.61 -18.85 -3.87
C LEU A 485 0.03 -17.59 -4.51
N ASP A 486 -0.83 -17.78 -5.51
CA ASP A 486 -1.48 -16.72 -6.25
C ASP A 486 -2.99 -16.69 -6.02
N TRP A 487 -3.66 -15.79 -6.75
CA TRP A 487 -5.11 -15.67 -6.78
C TRP A 487 -5.82 -17.01 -7.06
N PHE A 488 -5.29 -17.86 -7.95
CA PHE A 488 -5.97 -19.11 -8.35
C PHE A 488 -6.01 -20.14 -7.23
N LEU A 489 -4.89 -20.33 -6.52
CA LEU A 489 -4.88 -21.22 -5.36
C LEU A 489 -5.80 -20.69 -4.25
N LEU A 490 -5.67 -19.41 -3.89
CA LEU A 490 -6.49 -18.81 -2.83
C LEU A 490 -7.98 -18.87 -3.16
N ARG A 491 -8.36 -18.53 -4.40
CA ARG A 491 -9.74 -18.64 -4.92
C ARG A 491 -10.26 -20.08 -4.82
N THR A 492 -9.43 -21.05 -5.17
CA THR A 492 -9.76 -22.48 -5.09
C THR A 492 -10.03 -22.91 -3.65
N LEU A 493 -9.17 -22.52 -2.70
CA LEU A 493 -9.36 -22.85 -1.29
C LEU A 493 -10.66 -22.26 -0.74
N TYR A 494 -10.96 -20.99 -1.08
CA TYR A 494 -12.19 -20.32 -0.68
C TYR A 494 -13.45 -20.98 -1.26
N GLU A 495 -13.50 -21.24 -2.57
CA GLU A 495 -14.69 -21.84 -3.21
C GLU A 495 -14.93 -23.30 -2.81
N ASN A 496 -13.89 -24.00 -2.31
CA ASN A 496 -13.98 -25.37 -1.84
C ASN A 496 -14.09 -25.49 -0.32
N ASP A 497 -14.24 -24.36 0.37
CA ASP A 497 -14.36 -24.25 1.82
C ASP A 497 -13.22 -24.92 2.60
N LEU A 498 -11.99 -24.67 2.15
CA LEU A 498 -10.76 -25.27 2.70
C LEU A 498 -9.96 -24.31 3.58
N VAL A 499 -10.41 -23.06 3.72
CA VAL A 499 -9.79 -22.06 4.60
C VAL A 499 -10.43 -22.14 5.99
N ALA A 500 -9.63 -21.98 7.04
CA ALA A 500 -10.13 -21.94 8.40
C ALA A 500 -11.24 -20.89 8.56
N LYS A 501 -12.33 -21.24 9.25
CA LYS A 501 -13.43 -20.31 9.52
C LYS A 501 -13.04 -19.20 10.49
N SER A 502 -12.08 -19.46 11.38
CA SER A 502 -11.55 -18.47 12.32
C SER A 502 -11.02 -17.24 11.57
N PRO A 503 -11.57 -16.04 11.81
CA PRO A 503 -11.02 -14.81 11.25
C PRO A 503 -9.60 -14.56 11.74
N SER A 504 -8.79 -13.88 10.92
CA SER A 504 -7.38 -13.63 11.24
C SER A 504 -6.90 -12.21 10.91
N ILE A 505 -5.90 -11.73 11.65
CA ILE A 505 -5.06 -10.58 11.31
C ILE A 505 -3.74 -11.12 10.72
N TYR A 506 -3.26 -10.53 9.62
CA TYR A 506 -2.06 -10.97 8.93
C TYR A 506 -0.93 -9.93 8.97
N VAL A 507 0.30 -10.42 9.10
CA VAL A 507 1.55 -9.68 8.88
C VAL A 507 2.28 -10.27 7.68
N HIS A 508 2.21 -9.60 6.54
CA HIS A 508 2.80 -10.06 5.28
C HIS A 508 4.12 -9.34 5.00
N THR A 509 5.25 -10.02 5.20
CA THR A 509 6.59 -9.41 5.07
C THR A 509 7.25 -9.65 3.70
N GLY A 510 6.54 -10.29 2.77
CA GLY A 510 7.01 -10.46 1.40
C GLY A 510 7.13 -9.14 0.64
N CYS A 511 8.12 -9.05 -0.25
CA CYS A 511 8.33 -7.89 -1.12
C CYS A 511 7.12 -7.63 -2.02
N HIS A 512 6.73 -6.37 -2.21
CA HIS A 512 5.57 -6.02 -3.05
C HIS A 512 4.25 -6.74 -2.69
N GLY A 513 4.12 -7.29 -1.48
CA GLY A 513 2.96 -8.11 -1.11
C GLY A 513 1.63 -7.39 -1.25
N ILE A 514 1.62 -6.06 -1.03
CA ILE A 514 0.44 -5.19 -1.18
C ILE A 514 0.56 -4.21 -2.35
N SER A 515 1.54 -4.40 -3.25
CA SER A 515 1.69 -3.54 -4.41
C SER A 515 0.60 -3.84 -5.44
N PRO A 516 -0.17 -2.85 -5.90
CA PRO A 516 -1.08 -3.05 -7.01
C PRO A 516 -0.33 -3.34 -8.31
N PRO A 517 -0.62 -4.45 -9.01
CA PRO A 517 -0.19 -4.64 -10.38
C PRO A 517 -0.58 -3.43 -11.24
N GLY A 518 0.38 -2.85 -11.95
CA GLY A 518 0.13 -1.72 -12.84
C GLY A 518 0.24 -0.33 -12.20
N ALA A 519 0.43 -0.21 -10.88
CA ALA A 519 0.46 1.08 -10.17
C ALA A 519 1.41 2.13 -10.74
N ALA A 520 2.58 1.72 -11.26
CA ALA A 520 3.54 2.66 -11.85
C ALA A 520 3.22 3.04 -13.31
N LYS A 521 2.18 2.47 -13.92
CA LYS A 521 1.98 2.50 -15.38
C LYS A 521 0.62 3.03 -15.82
N VAL A 522 -0.44 2.69 -15.09
CA VAL A 522 -1.82 3.01 -15.44
C VAL A 522 -2.54 3.59 -14.24
N ALA A 523 -3.55 4.43 -14.51
CA ALA A 523 -4.42 5.02 -13.50
C ALA A 523 -5.19 3.94 -12.73
N PHE A 524 -5.61 4.25 -11.51
CA PHE A 524 -6.35 3.29 -10.67
C PHE A 524 -7.62 2.76 -11.34
N ASP A 525 -8.33 3.56 -12.12
CA ASP A 525 -9.59 3.15 -12.75
C ASP A 525 -9.42 2.22 -13.96
N ASP A 526 -8.18 2.05 -14.47
CA ASP A 526 -7.86 1.18 -15.59
C ASP A 526 -8.22 -0.30 -15.29
N PRO A 527 -8.83 -1.04 -16.25
CA PRO A 527 -9.20 -2.44 -16.03
C PRO A 527 -8.03 -3.40 -15.67
N GLY A 528 -6.80 -3.03 -16.01
CA GLY A 528 -5.59 -3.76 -15.69
C GLY A 528 -4.98 -3.41 -14.33
N TYR A 529 -5.39 -2.30 -13.72
CA TYR A 529 -4.91 -1.88 -12.42
C TYR A 529 -5.36 -2.85 -11.33
N GLY A 530 -4.44 -3.23 -10.45
CA GLY A 530 -4.78 -4.00 -9.26
C GLY A 530 -5.29 -5.42 -9.55
N ARG A 531 -5.07 -5.95 -10.76
CA ARG A 531 -5.68 -7.21 -11.18
C ARG A 531 -5.03 -8.42 -10.50
N ARG A 532 -5.82 -9.23 -9.78
CA ARG A 532 -5.42 -10.47 -9.07
C ARG A 532 -4.31 -10.26 -8.04
N GLN A 533 -4.40 -9.20 -7.25
CA GLN A 533 -3.36 -8.89 -6.26
C GLN A 533 -3.26 -9.97 -5.19
N GLY A 534 -2.04 -10.23 -4.72
CA GLY A 534 -1.77 -11.24 -3.70
C GLY A 534 -2.44 -10.94 -2.35
N ALA A 535 -2.20 -9.76 -1.77
CA ALA A 535 -2.69 -9.45 -0.43
C ALA A 535 -4.21 -9.28 -0.34
N GLU A 536 -4.86 -8.66 -1.32
CA GLU A 536 -6.32 -8.58 -1.40
C GLU A 536 -6.92 -9.98 -1.56
N SER A 537 -6.24 -10.90 -2.27
CA SER A 537 -6.68 -12.29 -2.34
C SER A 537 -6.62 -12.96 -0.97
N ILE A 538 -5.60 -12.68 -0.16
CA ILE A 538 -5.55 -13.16 1.25
C ILE A 538 -6.66 -12.51 2.08
N LEU A 539 -6.93 -11.22 1.88
CA LEU A 539 -7.97 -10.49 2.61
C LEU A 539 -9.36 -11.13 2.41
N PHE A 540 -9.72 -11.39 1.15
CA PHE A 540 -11.06 -11.88 0.82
C PHE A 540 -11.18 -13.41 0.85
N PHE A 541 -10.18 -14.14 0.36
CA PHE A 541 -10.25 -15.60 0.27
C PHE A 541 -9.63 -16.31 1.49
N GLY A 542 -8.71 -15.65 2.21
CA GLY A 542 -8.01 -16.19 3.37
C GLY A 542 -8.66 -15.90 4.72
N ASN A 543 -9.92 -15.47 4.74
CA ASN A 543 -10.67 -15.07 5.94
C ASN A 543 -9.99 -13.99 6.82
N ALA A 544 -9.23 -13.08 6.21
CA ALA A 544 -8.62 -12.00 6.98
C ALA A 544 -9.62 -10.90 7.36
N LEU A 545 -9.35 -10.26 8.48
CA LEU A 545 -10.00 -9.04 8.95
C LEU A 545 -9.13 -7.80 8.71
N ALA A 546 -7.81 -7.99 8.81
CA ALA A 546 -6.83 -6.97 8.48
C ALA A 546 -5.52 -7.64 8.06
N LEU A 547 -4.75 -6.92 7.25
CA LEU A 547 -3.43 -7.34 6.79
C LEU A 547 -2.53 -6.10 6.76
N ILE A 548 -1.41 -6.14 7.47
CA ILE A 548 -0.32 -5.19 7.27
C ILE A 548 0.69 -5.81 6.31
N GLY A 549 1.09 -5.07 5.29
CA GLY A 549 2.05 -5.56 4.29
C GLY A 549 2.85 -4.45 3.65
N ARG A 550 3.87 -4.86 2.88
CA ARG A 550 4.83 -3.94 2.25
C ARG A 550 4.64 -3.83 0.73
N ALA A 551 4.73 -2.61 0.19
CA ALA A 551 4.61 -2.29 -1.23
C ALA A 551 5.96 -2.11 -1.98
N LYS A 552 7.09 -2.60 -1.44
CA LYS A 552 8.45 -2.51 -2.02
C LYS A 552 9.27 -3.79 -1.83
N VAL A 553 10.32 -3.96 -2.64
CA VAL A 553 11.49 -4.79 -2.31
C VAL A 553 12.37 -4.07 -1.28
N PHE A 554 12.24 -4.48 -0.02
CA PHE A 554 13.16 -4.13 1.08
C PHE A 554 13.08 -5.26 2.10
N TYR A 555 14.13 -5.65 2.83
CA TYR A 555 14.00 -6.75 3.81
C TYR A 555 13.86 -6.19 5.22
N ASP A 556 12.62 -5.95 5.63
CA ASP A 556 12.26 -5.50 6.98
C ASP A 556 10.93 -6.12 7.46
N ALA A 557 10.58 -5.82 8.71
CA ALA A 557 9.34 -6.18 9.37
C ALA A 557 8.83 -4.97 10.17
N PRO A 558 7.51 -4.84 10.39
CA PRO A 558 6.93 -3.69 11.09
C PRO A 558 7.19 -3.86 12.60
N ARG A 559 8.31 -3.29 13.08
CA ARG A 559 8.75 -3.43 14.48
C ARG A 559 7.68 -2.92 15.44
N GLY A 560 7.47 -3.64 16.54
CA GLY A 560 6.49 -3.27 17.57
C GLY A 560 5.02 -3.53 17.21
N PHE A 561 4.73 -3.97 15.98
CA PHE A 561 3.34 -4.18 15.54
C PHE A 561 2.64 -5.30 16.33
N CYS A 562 3.25 -6.47 16.43
CA CYS A 562 2.65 -7.61 17.14
C CYS A 562 2.55 -7.35 18.65
N GLU A 563 3.56 -6.70 19.22
CA GLU A 563 3.59 -6.27 20.62
C GLU A 563 2.43 -5.32 20.92
N ALA A 564 2.25 -4.27 20.11
CA ALA A 564 1.16 -3.33 20.26
C ALA A 564 -0.22 -4.00 20.15
N LEU A 565 -0.41 -4.94 19.22
CA LEU A 565 -1.62 -5.74 19.16
C LEU A 565 -1.85 -6.57 20.43
N GLY A 566 -0.78 -7.15 20.98
CA GLY A 566 -0.79 -7.90 22.24
C GLY A 566 -1.14 -7.07 23.47
N GLU A 567 -0.74 -5.80 23.48
CA GLU A 567 -1.14 -4.77 24.45
C GLU A 567 -2.60 -4.31 24.26
N GLY A 568 -3.32 -4.94 23.33
CA GLY A 568 -4.71 -4.66 23.02
C GLY A 568 -4.91 -3.42 22.17
N LYS A 569 -3.87 -2.85 21.54
CA LYS A 569 -4.03 -1.72 20.60
C LYS A 569 -4.77 -2.16 19.33
N THR A 570 -5.29 -1.18 18.60
CA THR A 570 -5.91 -1.44 17.29
C THR A 570 -4.85 -1.72 16.24
N VAL A 571 -5.22 -2.33 15.12
CA VAL A 571 -4.33 -2.52 13.96
C VAL A 571 -3.74 -1.20 13.47
N GLY A 572 -4.53 -0.13 13.42
CA GLY A 572 -4.06 1.21 13.04
C GLY A 572 -3.02 1.75 14.01
N ALA A 573 -3.27 1.64 15.31
CA ALA A 573 -2.32 2.07 16.33
C ALA A 573 -1.03 1.23 16.33
N ALA A 574 -1.14 -0.08 16.05
CA ALA A 574 0.02 -0.96 15.88
C ALA A 574 0.84 -0.59 14.62
N TRP A 575 0.18 -0.16 13.54
CA TRP A 575 0.86 0.39 12.36
C TRP A 575 1.56 1.72 12.68
N ALA A 576 0.89 2.66 13.34
CA ALA A 576 1.47 3.94 13.75
C ALA A 576 2.66 3.77 14.71
N ARG A 577 2.61 2.78 15.61
CA ARG A 577 3.72 2.41 16.50
C ARG A 577 5.01 2.10 15.74
N TYR A 578 4.91 1.55 14.54
CA TYR A 578 6.09 1.30 13.73
C TYR A 578 6.79 2.61 13.34
N PHE A 579 6.04 3.63 12.91
CA PHE A 579 6.59 4.95 12.59
C PHE A 579 7.24 5.60 13.81
N GLU A 580 6.57 5.55 14.97
CA GLU A 580 7.11 6.07 16.23
C GLU A 580 8.46 5.41 16.58
N LEU A 581 8.57 4.09 16.47
CA LEU A 581 9.84 3.40 16.74
C LEU A 581 10.94 3.72 15.71
N GLU A 582 10.59 3.88 14.44
CA GLU A 582 11.55 4.25 13.39
C GLU A 582 12.06 5.68 13.56
N SER A 583 11.23 6.63 14.02
CA SER A 583 11.64 8.03 14.17
C SER A 583 12.52 8.31 15.38
N GLN A 584 12.43 7.48 16.42
CA GLN A 584 13.31 7.56 17.59
C GLN A 584 14.68 6.92 17.35
N ALA A 585 14.97 6.42 16.14
CA ALA A 585 16.26 5.83 15.85
C ALA A 585 17.38 6.89 15.87
N GLU A 586 18.28 6.75 16.85
CA GLU A 586 19.44 7.64 17.06
C GLU A 586 20.47 7.63 15.91
N SER A 587 20.38 6.66 14.98
CA SER A 587 21.28 6.58 13.83
C SER A 587 20.62 5.90 12.63
N TRP A 588 21.06 6.27 11.42
CA TRP A 588 20.58 5.65 10.18
C TRP A 588 20.93 4.16 10.12
N SER A 589 22.05 3.72 10.72
CA SER A 589 22.42 2.30 10.74
C SER A 589 21.39 1.42 11.45
N ARG A 590 20.71 1.94 12.49
CA ARG A 590 19.65 1.22 13.22
C ARG A 590 18.34 1.03 12.43
N VAL A 591 18.21 1.75 11.32
CA VAL A 591 17.03 1.72 10.43
C VAL A 591 17.38 1.24 9.02
N GLY A 592 18.57 0.65 8.82
CA GLY A 592 18.96 0.07 7.53
C GLY A 592 19.69 1.04 6.58
N GLY A 593 20.31 2.09 7.11
CA GLY A 593 21.14 3.05 6.38
C GLY A 593 20.33 4.05 5.57
N ASP A 594 20.97 4.68 4.57
CA ASP A 594 20.40 5.74 3.73
C ASP A 594 19.03 5.36 3.16
N ILE A 595 18.97 4.18 2.52
CA ILE A 595 17.74 3.70 1.89
C ILE A 595 16.72 3.18 2.91
N GLY A 596 17.17 2.66 4.05
CA GLY A 596 16.31 2.06 5.06
C GLY A 596 15.60 3.07 5.96
N ARG A 597 16.12 4.29 6.13
CA ARG A 597 15.60 5.24 7.14
C ARG A 597 14.12 5.61 7.02
N LYS A 598 13.53 5.50 5.82
CA LYS A 598 12.10 5.73 5.51
C LYS A 598 11.32 4.45 5.22
N ARG A 599 11.80 3.29 5.68
CA ARG A 599 11.18 1.99 5.35
C ARG A 599 9.75 1.82 5.86
N SER A 600 9.35 2.55 6.90
CA SER A 600 7.96 2.59 7.38
C SER A 600 6.97 3.05 6.31
N TYR A 601 7.37 3.90 5.37
CA TYR A 601 6.50 4.42 4.30
C TYR A 601 6.00 3.31 3.36
N PHE A 602 6.71 2.18 3.32
CA PHE A 602 6.39 1.07 2.43
C PHE A 602 5.24 0.21 2.97
N TRP A 603 4.82 0.42 4.22
CA TRP A 603 3.86 -0.42 4.91
C TRP A 603 2.49 0.24 4.96
N SER A 604 1.46 -0.52 4.63
CA SER A 604 0.08 -0.06 4.67
C SER A 604 -0.86 -1.16 5.16
N VAL A 605 -2.05 -0.76 5.60
CA VAL A 605 -3.04 -1.64 6.19
C VAL A 605 -4.17 -1.89 5.19
N LEU A 606 -4.42 -3.16 4.89
CA LEU A 606 -5.63 -3.63 4.23
C LEU A 606 -6.60 -4.17 5.27
N GLY A 607 -7.89 -4.03 5.01
CA GLY A 607 -8.94 -4.40 5.95
C GLY A 607 -9.27 -3.28 6.93
N ASP A 608 -9.67 -3.66 8.15
CA ASP A 608 -10.20 -2.75 9.15
C ASP A 608 -9.17 -2.41 10.23
N PHE A 609 -8.71 -1.15 10.23
CA PHE A 609 -7.67 -0.72 11.16
C PHE A 609 -8.16 -0.61 12.61
N THR A 610 -9.47 -0.52 12.88
CA THR A 610 -9.96 -0.24 14.25
C THR A 610 -10.06 -1.49 15.12
N LEU A 611 -9.88 -2.67 14.52
CA LEU A 611 -9.92 -3.96 15.20
C LEU A 611 -8.72 -4.16 16.13
N ARG A 612 -8.97 -4.89 17.21
CA ARG A 612 -7.97 -5.35 18.19
C ARG A 612 -7.86 -6.87 18.12
N LEU A 613 -6.78 -7.44 18.66
CA LEU A 613 -6.76 -8.88 18.92
C LEU A 613 -7.81 -9.21 19.98
N ARG A 614 -8.71 -10.14 19.63
CA ARG A 614 -9.79 -10.61 20.49
C ARG A 614 -9.46 -11.99 21.02
N ARG A 615 -9.58 -12.14 22.33
CA ARG A 615 -9.58 -13.44 22.99
C ARG A 615 -11.02 -13.80 23.34
N ASP A 616 -11.49 -14.97 22.93
CA ASP A 616 -12.84 -15.40 23.28
C ASP A 616 -12.90 -15.75 24.77
N ALA A 617 -13.84 -15.14 25.49
CA ALA A 617 -14.12 -15.46 26.89
C ALA A 617 -14.57 -16.92 27.10
N LYS A 618 -15.03 -17.60 26.03
CA LYS A 618 -15.40 -19.03 26.05
C LYS A 618 -14.19 -19.96 26.12
N SER A 619 -12.98 -19.49 25.81
CA SER A 619 -11.75 -20.29 25.87
C SER A 619 -11.16 -20.42 27.28
N GLU A 620 -11.74 -19.73 28.27
CA GLU A 620 -11.34 -19.80 29.68
C GLU A 620 -12.29 -20.64 30.56
N ARG A 621 -13.26 -21.37 29.97
CA ARG A 621 -14.13 -22.29 30.70
C ARG A 621 -13.84 -23.75 30.37
#